data_AF-A0A3C1BNN0-F1
#
_entry.id   AF-A0A3C1BNN0-F1
#
_cell.length_a   1.000
_cell.length_b   1.000
_cell.length_c   1.000
_cell.angle_alpha   90.00
_cell.angle_beta   90.00
_cell.angle_gamma   90.00
#
_symmetry.space_group_name_H-M   'P 1'
#
loop_
_entity.id
_entity.type
_entity.pdbx_description
1 polymer ?
#
loop_
_entity_poly.entity_id
_entity_poly.type
_entity_poly.pdbx_seq_one_letter_code
_entity_poly.pdbx_strand_id
1 'polypeptide(L)'
;KRFTASEEKLTRKLNRSPHHTEIAADMSITIEELTEWQHAFAANVHDSLEGVYDDFSVLFATPGDSPEESLSDKDMRNILKEALTTLPEREALVIQLFYVEELNVYEIA
;
A
#
# COMPACT_ATOMS: atom_id res chain seq x y z
N LYS A 1 -13.39 -5.43 -20.91
CA LYS A 1 -13.58 -6.87 -21.27
C LYS A 1 -12.34 -7.76 -21.07
N ARG A 2 -11.09 -7.25 -21.16
CA ARG A 2 -9.88 -8.06 -20.91
C ARG A 2 -9.53 -8.23 -19.41
N PHE A 3 -9.75 -7.19 -18.60
CA PHE A 3 -9.53 -7.21 -17.14
C PHE A 3 -10.41 -8.26 -16.43
N THR A 4 -11.73 -8.16 -16.60
CA THR A 4 -12.71 -9.09 -16.00
C THR A 4 -12.47 -10.55 -16.38
N ALA A 5 -12.01 -10.83 -17.60
CA ALA A 5 -11.69 -12.18 -18.05
C ALA A 5 -10.44 -12.76 -17.35
N SER A 6 -9.44 -11.91 -17.07
CA SER A 6 -8.22 -12.32 -16.38
C SER A 6 -8.48 -12.52 -14.88
N GLU A 7 -9.30 -11.65 -14.29
CA GLU A 7 -9.78 -11.77 -12.91
C GLU A 7 -10.59 -13.05 -12.66
N GLU A 8 -11.57 -13.38 -13.52
CA GLU A 8 -12.36 -14.61 -13.40
C GLU A 8 -11.49 -15.87 -13.54
N LYS A 9 -10.54 -15.84 -14.48
CA LYS A 9 -9.59 -16.94 -14.71
C LYS A 9 -8.69 -17.17 -13.50
N LEU A 10 -8.16 -16.11 -12.91
CA LEU A 10 -7.31 -16.19 -11.72
C LEU A 10 -8.12 -16.59 -10.47
N THR A 11 -9.33 -16.07 -10.32
CA THR A 11 -10.25 -16.45 -9.24
C THR A 11 -10.53 -17.96 -9.25
N ARG A 12 -10.82 -18.52 -10.43
CA ARG A 12 -11.02 -19.97 -10.61
C ARG A 12 -9.75 -20.78 -10.36
N LYS A 13 -8.58 -20.22 -10.63
CA LYS A 13 -7.29 -20.92 -10.48
C LYS A 13 -6.78 -20.89 -9.04
N LEU A 14 -7.02 -19.79 -8.32
CA LEU A 14 -6.50 -19.55 -6.98
C LEU A 14 -7.52 -19.86 -5.87
N ASN A 15 -8.80 -20.07 -6.21
CA ASN A 15 -9.93 -20.22 -5.27
C ASN A 15 -9.99 -19.09 -4.22
N ARG A 16 -9.48 -17.90 -4.58
CA ARG A 16 -9.51 -16.67 -3.80
C ARG A 16 -9.56 -15.47 -4.76
N SER A 17 -9.89 -14.30 -4.24
CA SER A 17 -9.81 -13.07 -5.02
C SER A 17 -8.34 -12.81 -5.41
N PRO A 18 -8.03 -12.65 -6.71
CA PRO A 18 -6.66 -12.41 -7.17
C PRO A 18 -6.20 -11.00 -6.83
N HIS A 19 -4.92 -10.88 -6.47
CA HIS A 19 -4.33 -9.57 -6.18
C HIS A 19 -4.08 -8.79 -7.48
N HIS A 20 -4.10 -7.46 -7.42
CA HIS A 20 -3.88 -6.59 -8.59
C HIS A 20 -2.54 -6.87 -9.29
N THR A 21 -1.52 -7.25 -8.51
CA THR A 21 -0.20 -7.67 -9.01
C THR A 21 -0.26 -8.96 -9.83
N GLU A 22 -1.11 -9.91 -9.43
CA GLU A 22 -1.31 -11.19 -10.12
C GLU A 22 -2.12 -10.99 -11.42
N ILE A 23 -3.08 -10.07 -11.43
CA ILE A 23 -3.85 -9.69 -12.62
C ILE A 23 -2.95 -8.96 -13.63
N ALA A 24 -2.13 -8.01 -13.17
CA ALA A 24 -1.15 -7.32 -14.02
C ALA A 24 -0.16 -8.31 -14.66
N ALA A 25 0.33 -9.28 -13.88
CA ALA A 25 1.20 -10.34 -14.36
C ALA A 25 0.52 -11.28 -15.37
N ASP A 26 -0.75 -11.68 -15.19
CA ASP A 26 -1.49 -12.50 -16.16
C ASP A 26 -1.80 -11.73 -17.45
N MET A 27 -1.98 -10.42 -17.35
CA MET A 27 -2.22 -9.52 -18.48
C MET A 27 -0.94 -9.02 -19.16
N SER A 28 0.24 -9.35 -18.64
CA SER A 28 1.56 -8.89 -19.12
C SER A 28 1.67 -7.36 -19.20
N ILE A 29 1.07 -6.65 -18.25
CA ILE A 29 1.12 -5.18 -18.13
C ILE A 29 1.74 -4.79 -16.80
N THR A 30 2.20 -3.54 -16.68
CA THR A 30 2.67 -3.02 -15.40
C THR A 30 1.48 -2.70 -14.48
N ILE A 31 1.74 -2.62 -13.17
CA ILE A 31 0.72 -2.22 -12.18
C ILE A 31 0.26 -0.77 -12.44
N GLU A 32 1.17 0.08 -12.92
CA GLU A 32 0.89 1.47 -13.29
C GLU A 32 -0.07 1.54 -14.49
N GLU A 33 0.17 0.74 -15.53
CA GLU A 33 -0.73 0.62 -16.68
C GLU A 33 -2.09 0.04 -16.28
N LEU A 34 -2.11 -0.94 -15.37
CA LEU A 34 -3.36 -1.50 -14.83
C LEU A 34 -4.17 -0.41 -14.11
N THR A 35 -3.51 0.42 -13.32
CA THR A 35 -4.12 1.51 -12.55
C THR A 35 -4.67 2.58 -13.50
N GLU A 36 -3.91 2.99 -14.51
CA GLU A 36 -4.36 3.93 -15.53
C GLU A 36 -5.58 3.40 -16.29
N TRP A 37 -5.61 2.10 -16.62
CA TRP A 37 -6.76 1.47 -17.25
C TRP A 37 -8.00 1.45 -16.34
N GLN A 38 -7.82 1.23 -15.03
CA GLN A 38 -8.90 1.29 -14.04
C GLN A 38 -9.47 2.72 -13.93
N HIS A 39 -8.60 3.73 -13.88
CA HIS A 39 -9.03 5.14 -13.89
C HIS A 39 -9.76 5.51 -15.18
N ALA A 40 -9.24 5.10 -16.34
CA ALA A 40 -9.88 5.34 -17.63
C ALA A 40 -11.23 4.63 -17.76
N PHE A 41 -11.37 3.44 -17.17
CA PHE A 41 -12.64 2.73 -17.11
C PHE A 41 -13.63 3.42 -16.18
N ALA A 42 -13.21 3.82 -14.97
CA ALA A 42 -14.05 4.54 -14.02
C ALA A 42 -14.55 5.88 -14.59
N ALA A 43 -13.72 6.59 -15.37
CA ALA A 43 -14.12 7.80 -16.07
C ALA A 43 -15.13 7.56 -17.21
N ASN A 44 -15.13 6.37 -17.81
CA ASN A 44 -16.04 5.99 -18.92
C ASN A 44 -17.33 5.30 -18.45
N VAL A 45 -17.39 4.85 -17.19
CA VAL A 45 -18.62 4.36 -16.57
C VAL A 45 -19.41 5.58 -16.12
N HIS A 46 -20.09 6.22 -17.08
CA HIS A 46 -21.20 7.12 -16.79
C HIS A 46 -22.42 6.26 -16.44
N ASP A 47 -22.34 5.51 -15.34
CA ASP A 47 -23.54 4.97 -14.71
C ASP A 47 -24.25 6.11 -13.97
N SER A 48 -25.57 6.12 -14.12
CA SER A 48 -26.49 7.17 -13.69
C SER A 48 -26.17 7.74 -12.30
N LEU A 49 -26.31 9.06 -12.19
CA LEU A 49 -26.18 9.94 -11.01
C LEU A 49 -26.84 9.46 -9.70
N GLU A 50 -27.56 8.35 -9.71
CA GLU A 50 -28.29 7.77 -8.58
C GLU A 50 -27.41 6.90 -7.65
N GLY A 51 -26.19 6.53 -8.09
CA GLY A 51 -25.23 5.77 -7.27
C GLY A 51 -24.11 6.60 -6.62
N VAL A 52 -23.99 7.90 -6.94
CA VAL A 52 -22.87 8.76 -6.51
C VAL A 52 -23.19 9.46 -5.18
N TYR A 53 -23.43 8.64 -4.16
CA TYR A 53 -23.39 9.06 -2.75
C TYR A 53 -22.69 7.97 -1.95
N ASP A 54 -21.51 7.58 -2.42
CA ASP A 54 -20.55 6.85 -1.60
C ASP A 54 -19.37 7.78 -1.36
N ASP A 55 -19.27 8.33 -0.15
CA ASP A 55 -18.16 9.18 0.31
C ASP A 55 -16.80 8.44 0.22
N PHE A 56 -16.82 7.14 -0.07
CA PHE A 56 -15.66 6.28 -0.29
C PHE A 56 -15.39 5.95 -1.76
N SER A 57 -16.08 6.60 -2.71
CA SER A 57 -15.83 6.39 -4.13
C SER A 57 -14.36 6.66 -4.43
N VAL A 58 -13.69 5.63 -4.97
CA VAL A 58 -12.28 5.62 -5.39
C VAL A 58 -11.97 6.79 -6.34
N LEU A 59 -12.99 7.38 -6.96
CA LEU A 59 -12.87 8.59 -7.78
C LEU A 59 -12.46 9.85 -6.99
N PHE A 60 -12.79 9.93 -5.71
CA PHE A 60 -12.43 11.03 -4.80
C PHE A 60 -11.25 10.70 -3.89
N ALA A 61 -10.79 9.44 -3.87
CA ALA A 61 -9.58 9.06 -3.15
C ALA A 61 -8.38 9.74 -3.83
N THR A 62 -7.81 10.75 -3.17
CA THR A 62 -6.55 11.35 -3.62
C THR A 62 -5.46 10.29 -3.44
N PRO A 63 -4.68 9.94 -4.48
CA PRO A 63 -3.56 9.03 -4.33
C PRO A 63 -2.47 9.75 -3.50
N GLY A 64 -2.31 9.33 -2.24
CA GLY A 64 -1.31 9.85 -1.31
C GLY A 64 -1.83 9.89 0.13
N ASP A 65 -0.91 9.94 1.09
CA ASP A 65 -1.27 10.08 2.50
C ASP A 65 -2.02 11.39 2.71
N SER A 66 -3.10 11.34 3.49
CA SER A 66 -3.80 12.55 3.91
C SER A 66 -2.86 13.48 4.69
N PRO A 67 -3.11 14.80 4.68
CA PRO A 67 -2.33 15.73 5.50
C PRO A 67 -2.32 15.36 7.00
N GLU A 68 -3.38 14.71 7.46
CA GLU A 68 -3.50 14.19 8.84
C GLU A 68 -2.57 13.00 9.07
N GLU A 69 -2.56 12.00 8.18
CA GLU A 69 -1.64 10.87 8.26
C GLU A 69 -0.18 11.34 8.18
N SER A 70 0.14 12.25 7.25
CA SER A 70 1.46 12.87 7.13
C SER A 70 1.90 13.62 8.39
N LEU A 71 0.95 14.21 9.13
CA LEU A 71 1.24 14.89 10.40
C LEU A 71 1.43 13.87 11.53
N SER A 72 0.56 12.87 11.61
CA SER A 72 0.65 11.77 12.58
C SER A 72 1.97 11.03 12.48
N ASP A 73 2.42 10.73 11.25
CA ASP A 73 3.71 10.10 10.97
C ASP A 73 4.90 10.95 11.45
N LYS A 74 4.82 12.27 11.28
CA LYS A 74 5.86 13.19 11.76
C LYS A 74 5.91 13.20 13.28
N ASP A 75 4.77 13.26 13.94
CA ASP A 75 4.69 13.26 15.40
C ASP A 75 5.19 11.93 15.98
N MET A 76 4.79 10.81 15.37
CA MET A 76 5.28 9.48 15.75
C MET A 76 6.81 9.38 15.63
N ARG A 77 7.38 9.88 14.52
CA ARG A 77 8.84 9.93 14.33
C ARG A 77 9.54 10.81 15.36
N ASN A 78 8.92 11.91 15.77
CA ASN A 78 9.48 12.80 16.79
C ASN A 78 9.48 12.14 18.18
N ILE A 79 8.37 11.52 18.57
CA ILE A 79 8.28 10.74 19.82
C ILE A 79 9.32 9.62 19.84
N LEU A 80 9.45 8.89 18.73
CA LEU A 80 10.44 7.81 18.62
C LEU A 80 11.87 8.34 18.76
N LYS A 81 12.19 9.48 18.13
CA LYS A 81 13.50 10.13 18.28
C LYS A 81 13.77 10.53 19.72
N GLU A 82 12.81 11.15 20.40
CA GLU A 82 12.95 11.52 21.81
C GLU A 82 13.19 10.30 22.68
N ALA A 83 12.40 9.24 22.49
CA ALA A 83 12.59 7.97 23.20
C ALA A 83 14.01 7.41 22.96
N LEU A 84 14.49 7.36 21.71
CA LEU A 84 15.83 6.90 21.37
C LEU A 84 16.93 7.76 22.03
N THR A 85 16.73 9.07 22.21
CA THR A 85 17.71 9.92 22.92
C THR A 85 17.79 9.65 24.43
N THR A 86 16.76 9.03 25.00
CA THR A 86 16.76 8.65 26.43
C THR A 86 17.42 7.30 26.69
N LEU A 87 17.75 6.53 25.65
CA LEU A 87 18.39 5.25 25.80
C LEU A 87 19.89 5.39 26.12
N PRO A 88 20.44 4.54 27.01
CA PRO A 88 21.88 4.40 27.17
C PRO A 88 22.57 3.96 25.87
N GLU A 89 23.82 4.39 25.65
CA GLU A 89 24.59 4.10 24.42
C GLU A 89 24.60 2.62 24.02
N ARG A 90 24.67 1.70 25.00
CA ARG A 90 24.67 0.26 24.76
C ARG A 90 23.34 -0.26 24.20
N GLU A 91 22.21 0.27 24.69
CA GLU A 91 20.88 -0.16 24.25
C GLU A 91 20.55 0.45 22.87
N ALA A 92 20.92 1.71 22.65
CA ALA A 92 20.79 2.37 21.35
C ALA A 92 21.58 1.63 20.26
N LEU A 93 22.80 1.17 20.57
CA LEU A 93 23.63 0.40 19.64
C LEU A 93 22.99 -0.94 19.26
N VAL A 94 22.43 -1.68 20.22
CA VAL A 94 21.74 -2.95 19.94
C VAL A 94 20.53 -2.74 19.03
N ILE A 95 19.73 -1.70 19.29
CA ILE A 95 18.58 -1.35 18.44
C ILE A 95 19.03 -0.99 17.03
N GLN A 96 20.11 -0.23 16.88
CA GLN A 96 20.66 0.11 15.57
C GLN A 96 21.11 -1.14 14.80
N LEU A 97 21.88 -2.03 15.44
CA LEU A 97 22.37 -3.25 14.80
C LEU A 97 21.21 -4.18 14.38
N PHE A 98 20.14 -4.23 15.18
CA PHE A 98 18.98 -5.09 14.90
C PHE A 98 18.05 -4.53 13.82
N TYR A 99 17.73 -3.22 13.86
CA TYR A 99 16.74 -2.62 12.95
C TYR A 99 17.33 -1.95 11.71
N VAL A 100 18.60 -1.54 11.74
CA VAL A 100 19.26 -0.87 10.61
C VAL A 100 20.17 -1.83 9.86
N GLU A 101 21.00 -2.58 10.59
CA GLU A 101 21.97 -3.51 9.99
C GLU A 101 21.41 -4.93 9.80
N GLU A 102 20.14 -5.17 10.18
CA GLU A 102 19.43 -6.46 10.09
C GLU A 102 20.18 -7.64 10.73
N LEU A 103 21.05 -7.37 11.72
CA LEU A 103 21.83 -8.39 12.40
C LEU A 103 20.96 -9.19 13.36
N ASN A 104 21.16 -10.51 13.38
CA ASN A 104 20.44 -11.37 14.32
C ASN A 104 20.97 -11.15 15.74
N VAL A 105 20.10 -11.28 16.74
CA VAL A 105 20.45 -11.09 18.17
C VAL A 105 21.66 -11.95 18.61
N TYR A 106 21.91 -13.08 17.93
CA TYR A 106 23.05 -13.95 18.18
C TYR A 106 24.41 -13.39 17.72
N GLU A 107 24.42 -12.43 16.80
CA GLU A 107 25.63 -11.77 16.28
C GLU A 107 25.97 -10.49 17.07
N ILE A 108 25.09 -10.06 17.97
CA ILE A 108 25.21 -8.85 18.79
C ILE A 108 25.85 -9.13 20.17
N ALA A 109 26.07 -10.40 20.53
CA ALA A 109 26.55 -10.86 21.84
C ALA A 109 28.08 -11.02 21.94
#